data_AF-A0A438CNX2-F1
#
_entry.id   AF-A0A438CNX2-F1
#
_cell.length_a   1.000
_cell.length_b   1.000
_cell.length_c   1.000
_cell.angle_alpha   90.00
_cell.angle_beta   90.00
_cell.angle_gamma   90.00
#
_symmetry.space_group_name_H-M   'P 1'
#
loop_
_entity.id
_entity.type
_entity.pdbx_description
1 polymer ?
#
loop_
_entity_poly.entity_id
_entity_poly.type
_entity_poly.pdbx_seq_one_letter_code
_entity_poly.pdbx_strand_id
1 'polypeptide(L)'
;MQPETSGTCMFLTTTRDIWETIRQTYSKVRDASHIHKIKTKIGATKQDTFVVTKYNNIMKSLWLELDYYQNIKMKCSEDAAMMLKFVQSERTFEFLVGLNVEYDQVKVQVLGKEDLPHLNEVLSIIRAEEGMLCLTLQQQKVQVLSPRSQTPHY
;
A
#
# COMPACT_ATOMS: atom_id res chain seq x y z
N MET A 1 5.55 -16.10 -25.67
CA MET A 1 5.08 -17.50 -25.63
C MET A 1 3.67 -17.53 -26.19
N GLN A 2 3.44 -18.31 -27.25
CA GLN A 2 2.10 -18.57 -27.78
C GLN A 2 1.38 -19.60 -26.89
N PRO A 3 0.10 -19.43 -26.56
CA PRO A 3 -0.65 -20.43 -25.82
C PRO A 3 -0.99 -21.63 -26.71
N GLU A 4 -0.42 -22.81 -26.41
CA GLU A 4 -0.70 -24.08 -27.13
C GLU A 4 -1.99 -24.80 -26.65
N THR A 5 -2.91 -24.11 -25.97
CA THR A 5 -4.13 -24.74 -25.41
C THR A 5 -5.19 -25.13 -26.42
N SER A 6 -5.03 -24.76 -27.70
CA SER A 6 -5.99 -25.10 -28.74
C SER A 6 -6.22 -26.62 -28.86
N GLY A 7 -5.18 -27.43 -28.70
CA GLY A 7 -5.27 -28.88 -28.87
C GLY A 7 -6.10 -29.56 -27.77
N THR A 8 -5.87 -29.20 -26.51
CA THR A 8 -6.56 -29.82 -25.36
C THR A 8 -8.03 -29.42 -25.29
N CYS A 9 -8.37 -28.19 -25.66
CA CYS A 9 -9.75 -27.70 -25.63
C CYS A 9 -10.65 -28.32 -26.71
N MET A 10 -10.10 -28.77 -27.85
CA MET A 10 -10.87 -29.37 -28.95
C MET A 10 -11.57 -30.68 -28.58
N PHE A 11 -11.12 -31.37 -27.53
CA PHE A 11 -11.68 -32.64 -27.09
C PHE A 11 -12.66 -32.52 -25.90
N LEU A 12 -12.89 -31.30 -25.40
CA LEU A 12 -13.80 -31.04 -24.30
C LEU A 12 -15.20 -30.71 -24.83
N THR A 13 -16.21 -31.35 -24.28
CA THR A 13 -17.58 -31.29 -24.82
C THR A 13 -18.46 -30.21 -24.17
N THR A 14 -18.02 -29.63 -23.05
CA THR A 14 -18.77 -28.57 -22.37
C THR A 14 -17.96 -27.29 -22.22
N THR A 15 -18.65 -26.15 -22.31
CA THR A 15 -18.07 -24.82 -22.04
C THR A 15 -17.45 -24.74 -20.64
N ARG A 16 -18.04 -25.43 -19.67
CA ARG A 16 -17.53 -25.50 -18.29
C ARG A 16 -16.16 -26.17 -18.25
N ASP A 17 -15.98 -27.30 -18.91
CA ASP A 17 -14.72 -28.05 -18.88
C ASP A 17 -13.62 -27.31 -19.63
N ILE A 18 -13.96 -26.66 -20.75
CA ILE A 18 -13.04 -25.78 -21.48
C ILE A 18 -12.56 -24.65 -20.57
N TRP A 19 -13.49 -23.95 -19.91
CA TRP A 19 -13.16 -22.85 -19.00
C TRP A 19 -12.30 -23.29 -17.82
N GLU A 20 -12.65 -24.41 -17.17
CA GLU A 20 -11.90 -24.92 -16.03
C GLU A 20 -10.50 -25.39 -16.43
N THR A 21 -10.35 -26.01 -17.60
CA THR A 21 -9.04 -26.41 -18.15
C THR A 21 -8.16 -25.20 -18.42
N ILE A 22 -8.70 -24.16 -19.07
CA ILE A 22 -7.97 -22.90 -19.33
C ILE A 22 -7.57 -22.24 -18.00
N ARG A 23 -8.51 -22.20 -17.04
CA ARG A 23 -8.26 -21.66 -15.70
C ARG A 23 -7.14 -22.43 -15.01
N GLN A 24 -7.17 -23.75 -14.98
CA GLN A 24 -6.12 -24.55 -14.33
C GLN A 24 -4.75 -24.38 -15.01
N THR A 25 -4.75 -24.23 -16.34
CA THR A 25 -3.50 -24.11 -17.12
C THR A 25 -2.84 -22.73 -16.97
N TYR A 26 -3.63 -21.65 -16.90
CA TYR A 26 -3.09 -20.28 -16.99
C TYR A 26 -3.34 -19.42 -15.75
N SER A 27 -4.19 -19.86 -14.82
CA SER A 27 -4.41 -19.10 -13.59
C SER A 27 -3.13 -19.05 -12.77
N LYS A 28 -2.79 -17.86 -12.31
CA LYS A 28 -1.72 -17.64 -11.31
C LYS A 28 -2.27 -17.56 -9.89
N VAL A 29 -3.56 -17.82 -9.71
CA VAL A 29 -4.16 -17.88 -8.37
C VAL A 29 -3.48 -19.01 -7.60
N ARG A 30 -2.95 -18.67 -6.43
CA ARG A 30 -2.14 -19.51 -5.54
C ARG A 30 -0.79 -19.93 -6.11
N ASP A 31 -0.33 -19.31 -7.21
CA ASP A 31 1.03 -19.50 -7.73
C ASP A 31 2.06 -18.83 -6.82
N ALA A 32 2.94 -19.63 -6.20
CA ALA A 32 3.90 -19.15 -5.21
C ALA A 32 4.92 -18.16 -5.80
N SER A 33 5.34 -18.37 -7.06
CA SER A 33 6.30 -17.49 -7.74
C SER A 33 5.69 -16.10 -7.99
N HIS A 34 4.45 -16.07 -8.48
CA HIS A 34 3.73 -14.83 -8.72
C HIS A 34 3.44 -14.07 -7.43
N ILE A 35 2.99 -14.77 -6.38
CA ILE A 35 2.78 -14.20 -5.04
C ILE A 35 4.09 -13.61 -4.50
N HIS A 36 5.20 -14.35 -4.60
CA HIS A 36 6.51 -13.85 -4.16
C HIS A 36 6.89 -12.57 -4.92
N LYS A 37 6.70 -12.54 -6.25
CA LYS A 37 6.96 -11.35 -7.05
C LYS A 37 6.16 -10.13 -6.59
N ILE A 38 4.88 -10.31 -6.22
CA ILE A 38 4.06 -9.21 -5.72
C ILE A 38 4.56 -8.75 -4.34
N LYS A 39 4.86 -9.68 -3.43
CA LYS A 39 5.42 -9.36 -2.10
C LYS A 39 6.74 -8.61 -2.21
N THR A 40 7.64 -9.02 -3.10
CA THR A 40 8.91 -8.31 -3.35
C THR A 40 8.66 -6.89 -3.86
N LYS A 41 7.68 -6.69 -4.76
CA LYS A 41 7.30 -5.34 -5.21
C LYS A 41 6.76 -4.50 -4.04
N ILE A 42 5.91 -5.05 -3.18
CA ILE A 42 5.39 -4.36 -2.00
C ILE A 42 6.55 -3.87 -1.12
N GLY A 43 7.46 -4.77 -0.73
CA GLY A 43 8.59 -4.41 0.14
C GLY A 43 9.58 -3.41 -0.49
N ALA A 44 9.70 -3.40 -1.82
CA ALA A 44 10.54 -2.46 -2.55
C ALA A 44 9.86 -1.10 -2.83
N THR A 45 8.54 -0.99 -2.65
CA THR A 45 7.81 0.24 -2.96
C THR A 45 8.06 1.27 -1.86
N LYS A 46 8.54 2.45 -2.27
CA LYS A 46 8.77 3.62 -1.40
C LYS A 46 7.93 4.80 -1.90
N GLN A 47 7.64 5.74 -1.01
CA GLN A 47 6.99 7.00 -1.38
C GLN A 47 7.87 7.78 -2.36
N ASP A 48 9.16 7.96 -2.02
CA ASP A 48 10.16 8.60 -2.86
C ASP A 48 9.65 9.96 -3.41
N THR A 49 9.56 10.12 -4.73
CA THR A 49 9.12 11.37 -5.37
C THR A 49 7.59 11.51 -5.47
N PHE A 50 6.82 10.51 -5.03
CA PHE A 50 5.37 10.56 -5.08
C PHE A 50 4.76 11.31 -3.90
N VAL A 51 3.70 12.07 -4.19
CA VAL A 51 2.78 12.54 -3.14
C VAL A 51 2.14 11.35 -2.43
N VAL A 52 1.86 11.48 -1.13
CA VAL A 52 1.39 10.37 -0.27
C VAL A 52 0.14 9.69 -0.84
N THR A 53 -0.79 10.46 -1.40
CA THR A 53 -2.01 9.91 -1.99
C THR A 53 -1.71 8.95 -3.15
N LYS A 54 -0.73 9.28 -4.00
CA LYS A 54 -0.32 8.42 -5.12
C LYS A 54 0.40 7.17 -4.60
N TYR A 55 1.31 7.33 -3.65
CA TYR A 55 1.98 6.20 -2.98
C TYR A 55 0.96 5.23 -2.34
N ASN A 56 -0.02 5.75 -1.60
CA ASN A 56 -1.10 4.95 -1.02
C ASN A 56 -1.90 4.18 -2.09
N ASN A 57 -2.22 4.78 -3.23
CA ASN A 57 -2.96 4.10 -4.28
C ASN A 57 -2.16 2.95 -4.91
N ILE A 58 -0.84 3.13 -5.07
CA ILE A 58 0.06 2.07 -5.54
C ILE A 58 0.07 0.90 -4.55
N MET A 59 0.26 1.18 -3.25
CA MET A 59 0.25 0.15 -2.20
C MET A 59 -1.09 -0.59 -2.15
N LYS A 60 -2.21 0.13 -2.17
CA LYS A 60 -3.57 -0.45 -2.22
C LYS A 60 -3.75 -1.37 -3.43
N SER A 61 -3.28 -0.95 -4.60
CA SER A 61 -3.36 -1.78 -5.82
C SER A 61 -2.56 -3.07 -5.67
N LEU A 62 -1.34 -3.02 -5.14
CA LEU A 62 -0.49 -4.18 -4.95
C LEU A 62 -1.07 -5.16 -3.92
N TRP A 63 -1.65 -4.65 -2.82
CA TRP A 63 -2.31 -5.49 -1.83
C TRP A 63 -3.57 -6.16 -2.35
N LEU A 64 -4.38 -5.45 -3.15
CA LEU A 64 -5.56 -6.05 -3.80
C LEU A 64 -5.16 -7.13 -4.80
N GLU A 65 -4.08 -6.90 -5.56
CA GLU A 65 -3.50 -7.90 -6.44
C GLU A 65 -3.02 -9.12 -5.63
N LEU A 66 -2.32 -8.89 -4.51
CA LEU A 66 -1.89 -9.96 -3.61
C LEU A 66 -3.07 -10.76 -3.04
N ASP A 67 -4.12 -10.09 -2.56
CA ASP A 67 -5.33 -10.72 -2.01
C ASP A 67 -6.00 -11.63 -3.05
N TYR A 68 -6.12 -11.14 -4.27
CA TYR A 68 -6.69 -11.89 -5.38
C TYR A 68 -5.91 -13.18 -5.65
N TYR A 69 -4.58 -13.10 -5.73
CA TYR A 69 -3.77 -14.27 -6.03
C TYR A 69 -3.57 -15.20 -4.84
N GLN A 70 -3.52 -14.70 -3.60
CA GLN A 70 -3.48 -15.57 -2.42
C GLN A 70 -4.79 -16.34 -2.25
N ASN A 71 -5.93 -15.70 -2.55
CA ASN A 71 -7.27 -16.29 -2.53
C ASN A 71 -7.55 -17.08 -1.24
N ILE A 72 -7.18 -16.52 -0.10
CA ILE A 72 -7.35 -17.16 1.21
C ILE A 72 -8.85 -17.30 1.47
N LYS A 73 -9.28 -18.53 1.80
CA LYS A 73 -10.67 -18.85 2.16
C LYS A 73 -10.73 -19.24 3.63
N MET A 74 -11.59 -18.56 4.37
CA MET A 74 -11.83 -18.85 5.78
C MET A 74 -13.25 -19.37 5.95
N LYS A 75 -13.40 -20.38 6.80
CA LYS A 75 -14.69 -21.01 7.08
C LYS A 75 -15.37 -20.44 8.33
N CYS A 76 -14.57 -19.92 9.26
CA CYS A 76 -15.01 -19.35 10.53
C CYS A 76 -14.98 -17.81 10.45
N SER A 77 -16.05 -17.16 10.90
CA SER A 77 -16.19 -15.69 10.89
C SER A 77 -15.22 -15.01 11.85
N GLU A 78 -15.02 -15.60 13.02
CA GLU A 78 -14.16 -15.10 14.08
C GLU A 78 -12.71 -15.12 13.63
N ASP A 79 -12.26 -16.23 13.06
CA ASP A 79 -10.91 -16.36 12.48
C ASP A 79 -10.71 -15.39 11.31
N ALA A 80 -11.75 -15.18 10.49
CA ALA A 80 -11.72 -14.22 9.39
C ALA A 80 -11.54 -12.78 9.87
N ALA A 81 -12.23 -12.39 10.93
CA ALA A 81 -12.06 -11.09 11.56
C ALA A 81 -10.66 -10.93 12.16
N MET A 82 -10.14 -11.99 12.81
CA MET A 82 -8.81 -11.98 13.42
C MET A 82 -7.70 -11.87 12.35
N MET A 83 -7.82 -12.62 11.25
CA MET A 83 -6.90 -12.51 10.11
C MET A 83 -6.98 -11.15 9.44
N LEU A 84 -8.17 -10.59 9.26
CA LEU A 84 -8.32 -9.28 8.64
C LEU A 84 -7.58 -8.21 9.45
N LYS A 85 -7.70 -8.25 10.79
CA LYS A 85 -6.94 -7.37 11.69
C LYS A 85 -5.44 -7.56 11.52
N PHE A 86 -4.96 -8.80 11.51
CA PHE A 86 -3.54 -9.10 11.30
C PHE A 86 -3.01 -8.55 9.96
N VAL A 87 -3.72 -8.82 8.86
CA VAL A 87 -3.36 -8.34 7.52
C VAL A 87 -3.37 -6.80 7.47
N GLN A 88 -4.34 -6.16 8.10
CA GLN A 88 -4.39 -4.70 8.15
C GLN A 88 -3.21 -4.11 8.93
N SER A 89 -2.79 -4.74 10.03
CA SER A 89 -1.60 -4.32 10.77
C SER A 89 -0.32 -4.45 9.95
N GLU A 90 -0.13 -5.58 9.27
CA GLU A 90 1.01 -5.80 8.38
C GLU A 90 1.07 -4.72 7.28
N ARG A 91 -0.08 -4.40 6.68
CA ARG A 91 -0.18 -3.34 5.66
C ARG A 91 0.16 -1.96 6.22
N THR A 92 -0.25 -1.67 7.45
CA THR A 92 0.14 -0.43 8.12
C THR A 92 1.67 -0.38 8.28
N PHE A 93 2.33 -1.46 8.72
CA PHE A 93 3.79 -1.49 8.84
C PHE A 93 4.49 -1.33 7.49
N GLU A 94 4.08 -2.09 6.48
CA GLU A 94 4.62 -1.98 5.12
C GLU A 94 4.48 -0.55 4.57
N PHE A 95 3.32 0.09 4.81
CA PHE A 95 3.09 1.46 4.39
C PHE A 95 4.05 2.45 5.07
N LEU A 96 4.18 2.36 6.39
CA LEU A 96 5.05 3.25 7.19
C LEU A 96 6.52 3.09 6.81
N VAL A 97 6.98 1.86 6.57
CA VAL A 97 8.36 1.57 6.15
C VAL A 97 8.70 2.20 4.80
N GLY A 98 7.70 2.41 3.94
CA GLY A 98 7.89 3.06 2.64
C GLY A 98 7.75 4.58 2.66
N LEU A 99 7.24 5.19 3.73
CA LEU A 99 7.12 6.65 3.83
C LEU A 99 8.49 7.32 3.96
N ASN A 100 8.60 8.52 3.39
CA ASN A 100 9.81 9.33 3.48
C ASN A 100 10.07 9.83 4.93
N VAL A 101 11.26 10.40 5.14
CA VAL A 101 11.76 10.85 6.44
C VAL A 101 10.96 12.04 7.00
N GLU A 102 10.35 12.86 6.14
CA GLU A 102 9.53 13.99 6.56
C GLU A 102 8.30 13.56 7.37
N TYR A 103 7.90 12.29 7.28
CA TYR A 103 6.80 11.71 8.03
C TYR A 103 7.25 10.86 9.22
N ASP A 104 8.51 10.94 9.65
CA ASP A 104 9.01 10.16 10.79
C ASP A 104 8.25 10.46 12.09
N GLN A 105 7.82 11.72 12.30
CA GLN A 105 6.95 12.06 13.43
C GLN A 105 5.62 11.30 13.38
N VAL A 106 5.03 11.15 12.19
CA VAL A 106 3.82 10.33 11.99
C VAL A 106 4.11 8.87 12.31
N LYS A 107 5.26 8.32 11.88
CA LYS A 107 5.65 6.94 12.20
C LYS A 107 5.72 6.73 13.72
N VAL A 108 6.38 7.64 14.44
CA VAL A 108 6.48 7.58 15.91
C VAL A 108 5.09 7.67 16.57
N GLN A 109 4.25 8.61 16.13
CA GLN A 109 2.91 8.77 16.66
C GLN A 109 2.05 7.52 16.43
N VAL A 110 2.11 6.92 15.24
CA VAL A 110 1.34 5.72 14.89
C VAL A 110 1.82 4.50 15.66
N LEU A 111 3.14 4.30 15.75
CA LEU A 111 3.75 3.16 16.43
C LEU A 111 3.68 3.26 17.96
N GLY A 112 3.47 4.45 18.51
CA GLY A 112 3.32 4.68 19.94
C GLY A 112 1.90 4.50 20.49
N LYS A 113 0.90 4.22 19.64
CA LYS A 113 -0.48 3.96 20.08
C LYS A 113 -0.61 2.56 20.70
N GLU A 114 -1.48 2.42 21.69
CA GLU A 114 -1.83 1.15 22.31
C GLU A 114 -2.40 0.16 21.28
N ASP A 115 -3.37 0.64 20.49
CA ASP A 115 -3.88 -0.06 19.32
C ASP A 115 -3.33 0.55 18.04
N LEU A 116 -2.80 -0.31 17.16
CA LEU A 116 -2.27 0.14 15.88
C LEU A 116 -3.42 0.64 14.98
N PRO A 117 -3.38 1.91 14.53
CA PRO A 117 -4.43 2.46 13.71
C PRO A 117 -4.46 1.79 12.34
N HIS A 118 -5.65 1.62 11.79
CA HIS A 118 -5.82 1.14 10.43
C HIS A 118 -5.37 2.21 9.42
N LEU A 119 -5.04 1.77 8.21
CA LEU A 119 -4.46 2.63 7.17
C LEU A 119 -5.23 3.94 6.90
N ASN A 120 -6.57 3.93 6.95
CA ASN A 120 -7.36 5.16 6.72
C ASN A 120 -7.16 6.21 7.83
N GLU A 121 -6.93 5.77 9.06
CA GLU A 121 -6.61 6.66 10.17
C GLU A 121 -5.17 7.17 10.04
N VAL A 122 -4.22 6.31 9.67
CA VAL A 122 -2.84 6.71 9.34
C VAL A 122 -2.83 7.80 8.26
N LEU A 123 -3.61 7.63 7.18
CA LEU A 123 -3.73 8.65 6.13
C LEU A 123 -4.34 9.96 6.65
N SER A 124 -5.24 9.90 7.62
CA SER A 124 -5.82 11.11 8.24
C SER A 124 -4.76 11.86 9.07
N ILE A 125 -3.92 11.14 9.81
CA ILE A 125 -2.79 11.71 10.54
C ILE A 125 -1.80 12.37 9.59
N ILE A 126 -1.45 11.69 8.47
CA ILE A 126 -0.54 12.25 7.47
C ILE A 126 -1.08 13.55 6.87
N ARG A 127 -2.37 13.62 6.53
CA ARG A 127 -2.98 14.84 5.99
C ARG A 127 -2.90 16.01 6.98
N ALA A 128 -3.06 15.74 8.27
CA ALA A 128 -2.90 16.77 9.30
C ALA A 128 -1.45 17.27 9.34
N GLU A 129 -0.48 16.35 9.26
CA GLU A 129 0.95 16.68 9.24
C GLU A 129 1.35 17.47 7.98
N GLU A 130 0.84 17.10 6.80
CA GLU A 130 1.07 17.85 5.55
C GLU A 130 0.61 19.31 5.66
N GLY A 131 -0.51 19.55 6.36
CA GLY A 131 -1.00 20.89 6.69
C GLY A 131 -0.01 21.66 7.57
N MET A 132 0.52 21.03 8.61
CA MET A 132 1.52 21.64 9.50
C MET A 132 2.83 21.97 8.77
N LEU A 133 3.38 21.03 8.01
CA LEU A 133 4.61 21.23 7.25
C LEU A 133 4.47 22.40 6.26
N CYS A 134 3.30 22.52 5.61
CA CYS A 134 3.02 23.65 4.73
C CYS A 134 3.07 25.00 5.47
N LEU A 135 2.48 25.09 6.66
CA LEU A 135 2.51 26.30 7.48
C LEU A 135 3.92 26.66 7.93
N THR A 136 4.71 25.68 8.38
CA THR A 136 6.10 25.89 8.81
C THR A 136 6.96 26.43 7.67
N LEU A 137 6.81 25.89 6.46
CA LEU A 137 7.52 26.37 5.27
C LEU A 137 7.11 27.79 4.87
N GLN A 138 5.82 28.14 5.01
CA GLN A 138 5.35 29.52 4.77
C GLN A 138 5.94 30.50 5.78
N GLN A 139 5.99 30.15 7.07
CA GLN A 139 6.58 30.99 8.11
C GLN A 139 8.08 31.24 7.89
N GLN A 140 8.83 30.22 7.49
CA GLN A 140 10.25 30.36 7.16
C GLN A 140 10.48 31.31 5.99
N LYS A 141 9.66 31.24 4.93
CA LYS A 141 9.75 32.18 3.80
C LYS A 141 9.45 33.62 4.21
N VAL A 142 8.45 33.86 5.07
CA VAL A 142 8.11 35.20 5.55
C VAL A 142 9.23 35.81 6.39
N GLN A 143 9.91 35.02 7.23
CA GLN A 143 11.06 35.50 8.02
C GLN A 143 12.28 35.84 7.16
N VAL A 144 12.53 35.07 6.09
CA VAL A 144 13.65 35.34 5.16
C VAL A 144 13.38 36.57 4.29
N LEU A 145 12.12 36.87 3.98
CA LEU A 145 11.70 38.02 3.16
C LEU A 145 11.49 39.32 3.96
N SER A 146 11.62 39.31 5.29
CA SER A 146 11.56 40.50 6.14
C SER A 146 12.97 40.92 6.56
N PRO A 147 13.61 41.90 5.88
CA PRO A 147 14.89 42.42 6.35
C PRO A 147 14.62 43.14 7.67
N ARG A 148 15.26 42.68 8.75
CA ARG A 148 15.32 43.43 10.01
C ARG A 148 15.77 44.85 9.70
N SER A 149 14.85 45.80 9.78
CA SER A 149 15.14 47.23 9.82
C SER A 149 15.91 47.50 11.11
N GLN A 150 17.24 47.33 11.04
CA GLN A 150 18.15 47.84 12.06
C GLN A 150 18.20 49.35 11.90
N THR A 151 17.45 50.06 12.73
CA THR A 151 17.65 51.49 12.95
C THR A 151 18.93 51.69 13.76
N PRO A 152 19.93 52.44 13.28
CA PRO A 152 21.08 52.82 14.10
C PRO A 152 20.63 53.91 15.09
N HIS A 153 20.74 53.64 16.38
CA HIS A 153 20.66 54.69 17.39
C HIS A 153 22.01 55.41 17.45
N TYR A 154 21.96 56.71 17.13
CA TYR A 154 23.01 57.69 17.39
C TYR A 154 23.06 58.05 18.88
#